data_AF-A0A366ILZ6-F1
#
_entry.id   AF-A0A366ILZ6-F1
#
_cell.length_a   1.000
_cell.length_b   1.000
_cell.length_c   1.000
_cell.angle_alpha   90.00
_cell.angle_beta   90.00
_cell.angle_gamma   90.00
#
_symmetry.space_group_name_H-M   'P 1'
#
loop_
_entity.id
_entity.type
_entity.pdbx_description
1 polymer ?
#
loop_
_entity_poly.entity_id
_entity_poly.type
_entity_poly.pdbx_seq_one_letter_code
_entity_poly.pdbx_strand_id
1 'polypeptide(L)'
;MSRALSERELEVAVEMIRRAQVSAGLNGSSAQLFELNHNHTLGKPRADSSARLRRTTDRRAVWAANLANTVVSDTCACGKCPSIALALPDDTPRYAHDAERSSFILDAVSGSAIVVLFVENDVPVYLELVPPFDAEAIEEFPTAESLVFTSEPPA
;
A
#
# COMPACT_ATOMS: atom_id res chain seq x y z
N MET A 1 14.09 15.72 2.51
CA MET A 1 15.36 14.99 2.28
C MET A 1 14.99 13.54 2.10
N SER A 2 15.43 12.90 1.00
CA SER A 2 15.15 11.49 0.80
C SER A 2 16.03 10.62 1.70
N ARG A 3 15.49 9.50 2.19
CA ARG A 3 16.24 8.48 2.95
C ARG A 3 15.86 7.08 2.50
N ALA A 4 16.74 6.11 2.75
CA ALA A 4 16.37 4.71 2.62
C ALA A 4 15.21 4.35 3.58
N LEU A 5 14.40 3.36 3.19
CA LEU A 5 13.46 2.74 4.13
C LEU A 5 14.25 2.14 5.30
N SER A 6 13.69 2.24 6.50
CA SER A 6 14.20 1.46 7.63
C SER A 6 13.93 -0.03 7.38
N GLU A 7 14.63 -0.90 8.10
CA GLU A 7 14.41 -2.34 8.05
C GLU A 7 12.93 -2.67 8.33
N ARG A 8 12.33 -2.03 9.34
CA ARG A 8 10.91 -2.18 9.70
C ARG A 8 9.96 -1.78 8.56
N GLU A 9 10.18 -0.62 7.94
CA GLU A 9 9.35 -0.14 6.84
C GLU A 9 9.43 -1.06 5.62
N LEU A 10 10.64 -1.53 5.31
CA LEU A 10 10.88 -2.44 4.20
C LEU A 10 10.21 -3.80 4.43
N GLU A 11 10.37 -4.39 5.63
CA GLU A 11 9.76 -5.66 5.99
C GLU A 11 8.24 -5.61 5.90
N VAL A 12 7.62 -4.55 6.44
CA VAL A 12 6.17 -4.34 6.37
C VAL A 12 5.72 -4.23 4.92
N ALA A 13 6.37 -3.39 4.10
CA ALA A 13 6.00 -3.22 2.70
C ALA A 13 6.16 -4.51 1.88
N VAL A 14 7.22 -5.28 2.12
CA VAL A 14 7.45 -6.59 1.47
C VAL A 14 6.35 -7.57 1.86
N GLU A 15 5.99 -7.65 3.14
CA GLU A 15 4.97 -8.59 3.60
C GLU A 15 3.57 -8.20 3.10
N MET A 16 3.28 -6.90 3.00
CA MET A 16 2.10 -6.37 2.31
C MET A 16 2.08 -6.81 0.84
N ILE A 17 3.16 -6.60 0.10
CA ILE A 17 3.28 -7.04 -1.30
C ILE A 17 3.14 -8.55 -1.43
N ARG A 18 3.60 -9.35 -0.46
CA ARG A 18 3.51 -10.81 -0.51
C ARG A 18 2.09 -11.32 -0.26
N ARG A 19 1.41 -10.80 0.77
CA ARG A 19 0.23 -11.45 1.36
C ARG A 19 -1.03 -10.61 1.34
N ALA A 20 -0.92 -9.29 1.34
CA ALA A 20 -2.10 -8.43 1.37
C ALA A 20 -2.97 -8.66 0.16
N GLN A 21 -4.28 -8.65 0.36
CA GLN A 21 -5.20 -8.65 -0.77
C GLN A 21 -5.22 -7.27 -1.40
N VAL A 22 -5.50 -7.24 -2.70
CA VAL A 22 -5.88 -5.98 -3.33
C VAL A 22 -7.29 -5.69 -2.90
N SER A 23 -7.51 -4.58 -2.21
CA SER A 23 -8.85 -4.10 -1.93
C SER A 23 -9.54 -3.87 -3.28
N ALA A 24 -10.63 -4.58 -3.54
CA ALA A 24 -11.42 -4.37 -4.75
C ALA A 24 -11.89 -2.91 -4.75
N GLY A 25 -11.49 -2.16 -5.77
CA GLY A 25 -11.77 -0.72 -5.89
C GLY A 25 -13.17 -0.35 -5.38
N LEU A 26 -13.16 0.56 -4.39
CA LEU A 26 -14.24 1.42 -3.93
C LEU A 26 -15.62 0.78 -3.75
N ASN A 27 -15.75 -0.38 -3.09
CA ASN A 27 -17.03 -0.82 -2.50
C ASN A 27 -16.88 -1.63 -1.19
N GLY A 28 -15.69 -1.74 -0.62
CA GLY A 28 -15.47 -2.42 0.66
C GLY A 28 -15.35 -1.41 1.81
N SER A 29 -15.90 -1.74 2.98
CA SER A 29 -16.04 -0.88 4.15
C SER A 29 -14.76 -0.16 4.63
N SER A 30 -13.57 -0.63 4.25
CA SER A 30 -12.29 0.04 4.53
C SER A 30 -12.06 1.30 3.68
N ALA A 31 -12.63 1.37 2.47
CA ALA A 31 -12.53 2.54 1.58
C ALA A 31 -13.40 3.72 2.06
N GLN A 32 -14.53 3.45 2.72
CA GLN A 32 -15.39 4.51 3.27
C GLN A 32 -14.72 5.28 4.41
N LEU A 33 -13.79 4.65 5.14
CA LEU A 33 -12.97 5.35 6.13
C LEU A 33 -11.93 6.29 5.49
N PHE A 34 -11.48 5.99 4.27
CA PHE A 34 -10.46 6.77 3.54
C PHE A 34 -11.03 7.87 2.62
N GLU A 35 -12.23 7.67 2.05
CA GLU A 35 -12.92 8.67 1.22
C GLU A 35 -13.25 9.97 1.97
N LEU A 36 -13.19 9.96 3.31
CA LEU A 36 -13.33 11.17 4.12
C LEU A 36 -12.16 12.14 4.01
N ASN A 37 -11.01 11.76 3.43
CA ASN A 37 -9.81 12.61 3.47
C ASN A 37 -9.18 12.97 2.12
N HIS A 38 -9.52 12.31 1.00
CA HIS A 38 -8.97 12.67 -0.32
C HIS A 38 -10.05 12.62 -1.41
N ASN A 39 -10.52 13.79 -1.84
CA ASN A 39 -11.38 13.97 -3.02
C ASN A 39 -10.63 13.52 -4.28
N HIS A 40 -10.94 12.37 -4.87
CA HIS A 40 -10.83 12.16 -6.32
C HIS A 40 -11.71 11.00 -6.82
N THR A 41 -12.59 11.32 -7.75
CA THR A 41 -13.58 10.49 -8.46
C THR A 41 -12.92 9.42 -9.34
N LEU A 42 -13.26 8.13 -9.22
CA LEU A 42 -13.11 7.16 -10.32
C LEU A 42 -14.04 5.92 -10.23
N GLY A 43 -14.95 5.82 -11.20
CA GLY A 43 -15.28 4.61 -12.00
C GLY A 43 -15.62 3.25 -11.35
N LYS A 44 -16.81 2.73 -11.67
CA LYS A 44 -17.30 1.37 -11.35
C LYS A 44 -16.39 0.23 -11.84
N PRO A 45 -16.17 -0.87 -11.07
CA PRO A 45 -15.55 -2.07 -11.60
C PRO A 45 -16.57 -3.16 -11.97
N ARG A 46 -16.43 -3.72 -13.19
CA ARG A 46 -16.98 -5.03 -13.57
C ARG A 46 -15.88 -5.84 -14.26
N ALA A 47 -15.19 -6.68 -13.50
CA ALA A 47 -14.28 -7.70 -14.02
C ALA A 47 -14.24 -8.89 -13.05
N ASP A 48 -14.23 -10.10 -13.59
CA ASP A 48 -14.16 -11.38 -12.87
C ASP A 48 -13.01 -11.40 -11.84
N SER A 49 -13.36 -11.70 -10.58
CA SER A 49 -12.46 -11.73 -9.43
C SER A 49 -11.24 -12.63 -9.64
N SER A 50 -11.38 -13.75 -10.36
CA SER A 50 -10.28 -14.68 -10.60
C SER A 50 -9.22 -14.14 -11.58
N ALA A 51 -9.65 -13.42 -12.62
CA ALA A 51 -8.74 -12.79 -13.57
C ALA A 51 -8.01 -11.58 -12.96
N ARG A 52 -8.69 -10.87 -12.05
CA ARG A 52 -8.08 -9.79 -11.26
C ARG A 52 -7.02 -10.35 -10.30
N LEU A 53 -7.34 -11.42 -9.56
CA LEU A 53 -6.41 -12.08 -8.64
C LEU A 53 -5.15 -12.60 -9.35
N ARG A 54 -5.29 -13.26 -10.52
CA ARG A 54 -4.13 -13.72 -11.30
C ARG A 54 -3.22 -12.58 -11.73
N ARG A 55 -3.81 -11.49 -12.27
CA ARG A 55 -3.05 -10.27 -12.60
C ARG A 55 -2.39 -9.66 -11.37
N THR A 56 -3.02 -9.69 -10.22
CA THR A 56 -2.41 -9.24 -8.96
C THR A 56 -1.20 -10.10 -8.60
N THR A 57 -1.32 -11.43 -8.64
CA THR A 57 -0.20 -12.34 -8.34
C THR A 57 1.00 -12.09 -9.25
N ASP A 58 0.78 -11.96 -10.55
CA ASP A 58 1.85 -11.68 -11.53
C ASP A 58 2.53 -10.32 -11.28
N ARG A 59 1.78 -9.34 -10.78
CA ARG A 59 2.26 -7.98 -10.51
C ARG A 59 3.05 -7.83 -9.21
N ARG A 60 2.85 -8.71 -8.21
CA ARG A 60 3.58 -8.66 -6.93
C ARG A 60 5.10 -8.71 -7.12
N ALA A 61 5.59 -9.47 -8.10
CA ALA A 61 7.02 -9.52 -8.43
C ALA A 61 7.55 -8.16 -8.91
N VAL A 62 6.75 -7.46 -9.74
CA VAL A 62 7.09 -6.11 -10.22
C VAL A 62 7.09 -5.11 -9.07
N TRP A 63 6.10 -5.18 -8.18
CA TRP A 63 6.01 -4.32 -7.00
C TRP A 63 7.22 -4.50 -6.08
N ALA A 64 7.62 -5.74 -5.81
CA ALA A 64 8.79 -6.04 -4.99
C ALA A 64 10.10 -5.52 -5.62
N ALA A 65 10.26 -5.67 -6.93
CA ALA A 65 11.43 -5.15 -7.65
C ALA A 65 11.49 -3.62 -7.60
N ASN A 66 10.35 -2.94 -7.73
CA ASN A 66 10.28 -1.49 -7.59
C ASN A 66 10.53 -1.05 -6.14
N LEU A 67 9.94 -1.72 -5.13
CA LEU A 67 10.14 -1.42 -3.71
C LEU A 67 11.62 -1.45 -3.31
N ALA A 68 12.38 -2.43 -3.81
CA ALA A 68 13.81 -2.56 -3.52
C ALA A 68 14.64 -1.33 -3.94
N ASN A 69 14.11 -0.51 -4.85
CA ASN A 69 14.75 0.71 -5.32
C ASN A 69 14.08 1.97 -4.76
N THR A 70 13.01 1.87 -3.97
CA THR A 70 12.32 3.06 -3.44
C THR A 70 13.06 3.70 -2.27
N VAL A 71 12.86 5.00 -2.10
CA VAL A 71 13.30 5.81 -0.97
C VAL A 71 12.09 6.50 -0.34
N VAL A 72 12.19 6.81 0.95
CA VAL A 72 11.26 7.72 1.62
C VAL A 72 11.53 9.13 1.14
N SER A 73 10.58 9.74 0.46
CA SER A 73 10.66 11.12 -0.05
C SER A 73 10.06 12.13 0.91
N ASP A 74 9.04 11.72 1.68
CA ASP A 74 8.36 12.55 2.67
C ASP A 74 7.76 11.70 3.79
N THR A 75 7.49 12.32 4.94
CA THR A 75 6.88 11.69 6.12
C THR A 75 5.75 12.56 6.65
N CYS A 76 4.66 11.95 7.11
CA CYS A 76 3.59 12.70 7.75
C CYS A 76 4.10 13.40 9.03
N ALA A 77 3.92 14.71 9.11
CA ALA A 77 4.32 15.52 10.26
C ALA A 77 3.20 15.69 11.31
N CYS A 78 2.11 14.92 11.21
CA CYS A 78 0.96 15.05 12.11
C CYS A 78 1.23 14.52 13.53
N GLY A 79 2.29 13.72 13.69
CA GLY A 79 2.70 13.14 14.98
C GLY A 79 1.71 12.12 15.55
N LYS A 80 0.78 11.59 14.74
CA LYS A 80 -0.25 10.63 15.17
C LYS A 80 -0.15 9.28 14.46
N CYS A 81 0.33 9.27 13.23
CA CYS A 81 0.51 8.07 12.43
C CYS A 81 1.85 8.12 11.68
N PRO A 82 2.54 6.97 11.55
CA PRO A 82 3.61 6.85 10.60
C PRO A 82 3.00 6.68 9.21
N SER A 83 3.16 7.70 8.37
CA SER A 83 2.87 7.63 6.94
C SER A 83 4.07 8.16 6.16
N ILE A 84 4.47 7.45 5.11
CA ILE A 84 5.66 7.75 4.33
C ILE A 84 5.34 7.76 2.84
N ALA A 85 5.74 8.83 2.15
CA ALA A 85 5.74 8.89 0.70
C ALA A 85 6.97 8.16 0.17
N LEU A 86 6.74 7.30 -0.82
CA LEU A 86 7.77 6.51 -1.47
C LEU A 86 8.00 7.05 -2.88
N ALA A 87 9.26 7.17 -3.27
CA ALA A 87 9.66 7.56 -4.60
C ALA A 87 10.77 6.64 -5.10
N LEU A 88 10.80 6.40 -6.41
CA LEU A 88 12.01 5.90 -7.04
C LEU A 88 13.06 7.02 -7.07
N PRO A 89 14.36 6.70 -6.95
CA PRO A 89 15.44 7.68 -7.04
C PRO A 89 15.43 8.36 -8.42
N ASP A 90 15.87 9.63 -8.41
CA ASP A 90 15.94 10.59 -9.51
C ASP A 90 15.65 10.03 -10.91
N ASP A 91 14.49 10.43 -11.45
CA ASP A 91 14.10 10.22 -12.85
C ASP A 91 14.02 8.76 -13.33
N THR A 92 13.98 7.78 -12.41
CA THR A 92 13.67 6.40 -12.79
C THR A 92 12.32 6.41 -13.51
N PRO A 93 12.27 6.05 -14.81
CA PRO A 93 11.05 6.17 -15.58
C PRO A 93 9.99 5.30 -14.91
N ARG A 94 8.92 5.95 -14.42
CA ARG A 94 7.67 5.28 -14.02
C ARG A 94 7.18 4.58 -15.26
N TYR A 95 7.48 3.28 -15.45
CA TYR A 95 7.24 2.50 -16.68
C TYR A 95 6.26 3.20 -17.62
N ALA A 96 6.82 4.05 -18.48
CA ALA A 96 6.04 4.95 -19.28
C ALA A 96 5.59 4.14 -20.49
N HIS A 97 4.35 3.67 -20.48
CA HIS A 97 3.64 3.36 -21.72
C HIS A 97 2.17 3.16 -21.43
N ASP A 98 1.35 4.16 -21.78
CA ASP A 98 0.01 4.12 -22.41
C ASP A 98 -1.01 3.01 -22.07
N ALA A 99 -0.75 2.20 -21.04
CA ALA A 99 -1.66 1.23 -20.49
C ALA A 99 -2.38 1.89 -19.33
N GLU A 100 -3.70 1.77 -19.34
CA GLU A 100 -4.63 2.19 -18.29
C GLU A 100 -3.97 2.37 -16.92
N ARG A 101 -3.94 3.61 -16.42
CA ARG A 101 -3.47 3.92 -15.07
C ARG A 101 -4.07 2.92 -14.08
N SER A 102 -3.21 2.16 -13.42
CA SER A 102 -3.67 1.08 -12.54
C SER A 102 -3.24 1.36 -11.11
N SER A 103 -4.23 1.48 -10.24
CA SER A 103 -4.06 1.81 -8.83
C SER A 103 -4.55 0.65 -7.98
N PHE A 104 -3.73 0.24 -7.03
CA PHE A 104 -4.01 -0.83 -6.09
C PHE A 104 -3.82 -0.31 -4.68
N ILE A 105 -4.70 -0.77 -3.80
CA ILE A 105 -4.56 -0.60 -2.37
C ILE A 105 -4.36 -2.00 -1.80
N LEU A 106 -3.27 -2.16 -1.08
CA LEU A 106 -2.98 -3.36 -0.29
C LEU A 106 -3.24 -3.01 1.15
N ASP A 107 -4.05 -3.81 1.83
CA ASP A 107 -4.41 -3.59 3.24
C ASP A 107 -4.17 -4.82 4.12
N ALA A 108 -3.81 -4.54 5.37
CA ALA A 108 -3.69 -5.52 6.45
C ALA A 108 -4.05 -4.88 7.78
N VAL A 109 -4.34 -5.70 8.78
CA VAL A 109 -4.65 -5.24 10.15
C VAL A 109 -3.47 -5.54 11.07
N SER A 110 -3.15 -4.61 11.97
CA SER A 110 -2.22 -4.83 13.08
C SER A 110 -2.83 -4.30 14.37
N GLY A 111 -3.27 -5.21 15.25
CA GLY A 111 -4.08 -4.83 16.41
C GLY A 111 -5.38 -4.17 15.99
N SER A 112 -5.61 -2.93 16.42
CA SER A 112 -6.76 -2.09 16.02
C SER A 112 -6.46 -1.12 14.87
N ALA A 113 -5.22 -1.08 14.38
CA ALA A 113 -4.79 -0.21 13.29
C ALA A 113 -4.78 -0.93 11.94
N ILE A 114 -4.88 -0.17 10.85
CA ILE A 114 -4.84 -0.68 9.47
C ILE A 114 -3.53 -0.23 8.83
N VAL A 115 -2.78 -1.16 8.23
CA VAL A 115 -1.62 -0.84 7.40
C VAL A 115 -2.07 -0.81 5.95
N VAL A 116 -1.70 0.24 5.22
CA VAL A 116 -2.09 0.47 3.83
C VAL A 116 -0.85 0.76 2.99
N LEU A 117 -0.72 0.04 1.87
CA LEU A 117 0.29 0.30 0.84
C LEU A 117 -0.40 0.62 -0.48
N PHE A 118 -0.18 1.84 -0.98
CA PHE A 118 -0.65 2.29 -2.28
C PHE A 118 0.37 1.95 -3.35
N VAL A 119 -0.13 1.36 -4.44
CA VAL A 119 0.67 1.03 -5.62
C VAL A 119 0.03 1.69 -6.84
N GLU A 120 0.79 2.56 -7.50
CA GLU A 120 0.37 3.26 -8.72
C GLU A 120 1.27 2.86 -9.88
N ASN A 121 0.67 2.36 -10.97
CA ASN A 121 1.40 1.91 -12.16
C ASN A 121 2.54 0.94 -11.81
N ASP A 122 2.25 -0.03 -10.95
CA ASP A 122 3.20 -1.02 -10.44
C ASP A 122 4.31 -0.48 -9.53
N VAL A 123 4.27 0.78 -9.14
CA VAL A 123 5.24 1.40 -8.23
C VAL A 123 4.59 1.61 -6.87
N PRO A 124 5.15 1.06 -5.78
CA PRO A 124 4.77 1.45 -4.42
C PRO A 124 5.05 2.94 -4.19
N VAL A 125 4.03 3.70 -3.79
CA VAL A 125 4.13 5.18 -3.70
C VAL A 125 3.82 5.73 -2.31
N TYR A 126 3.11 4.97 -1.46
CA TYR A 126 2.74 5.45 -0.14
C TYR A 126 2.47 4.30 0.82
N LEU A 127 3.07 4.33 2.00
CA LEU A 127 2.84 3.37 3.08
C LEU A 127 2.33 4.13 4.31
N GLU A 128 1.23 3.67 4.89
CA GLU A 128 0.56 4.34 6.01
C GLU A 128 0.05 3.33 7.04
N LEU A 129 0.18 3.69 8.32
CA LEU A 129 -0.50 3.02 9.42
C LEU A 129 -1.61 3.94 9.94
N VAL A 130 -2.86 3.52 9.75
CA VAL A 130 -4.04 4.24 10.20
C VAL A 130 -4.45 3.75 11.58
N PRO A 131 -4.23 4.54 12.66
CA PRO A 131 -4.77 4.22 13.96
C PRO A 131 -6.30 4.36 13.97
N PRO A 132 -7.02 3.70 14.90
CA PRO A 132 -8.44 3.94 15.08
C PRO A 132 -8.70 5.41 15.51
N PHE A 133 -9.92 5.88 15.26
CA PHE A 133 -10.34 7.20 15.72
C PHE A 133 -10.23 7.26 17.26
N ASP A 134 -9.57 8.29 17.79
CA ASP A 134 -9.23 8.48 19.22
C ASP A 134 -8.16 7.53 19.82
N ALA A 135 -7.34 6.87 19.00
CA ALA A 135 -6.16 6.17 19.53
C ALA A 135 -5.03 7.12 19.94
N GLU A 136 -4.18 6.62 20.83
CA GLU A 136 -2.87 7.20 21.10
C GLU A 136 -2.02 7.27 19.82
N ALA A 137 -1.10 8.23 19.79
CA ALA A 137 -0.18 8.38 18.67
C ALA A 137 0.68 7.12 18.51
N ILE A 138 0.81 6.65 17.27
CA ILE A 138 1.73 5.59 16.91
C ILE A 138 2.91 6.24 16.19
N GLU A 139 4.13 5.98 16.66
CA GLU A 139 5.35 6.59 16.11
C GLU A 139 6.06 5.67 15.11
N GLU A 140 5.84 4.36 15.22
CA GLU A 140 6.52 3.34 14.43
C GLU A 140 5.56 2.40 13.73
N PHE A 141 5.95 1.91 12.54
CA PHE A 141 5.24 0.82 11.90
C PHE A 141 5.29 -0.45 12.76
N PRO A 142 4.28 -1.33 12.68
CA PRO A 142 4.30 -2.63 13.35
C PRO A 142 5.40 -3.55 12.80
N THR A 143 5.60 -4.70 13.43
CA THR A 143 6.43 -5.75 12.83
C THR A 143 5.67 -6.45 11.71
N ALA A 144 6.37 -6.96 10.70
CA ALA A 144 5.72 -7.71 9.61
C ALA A 144 4.96 -8.95 10.14
N GLU A 145 5.45 -9.57 11.21
CA GLU A 145 4.84 -10.74 11.83
C GLU A 145 3.49 -10.44 12.52
N SER A 146 3.23 -9.20 12.94
CA SER A 146 1.97 -8.83 13.58
C SER A 146 0.85 -8.48 12.59
N LEU A 147 1.14 -8.53 11.29
CA LEU A 147 0.16 -8.26 10.24
C LEU A 147 -0.81 -9.44 10.06
N VAL A 148 -2.09 -9.13 10.08
CA VAL A 148 -3.19 -10.06 9.85
C VAL A 148 -3.82 -9.76 8.49
N PHE A 149 -3.84 -10.77 7.63
CA PHE A 149 -4.34 -10.68 6.25
C PHE A 149 -5.60 -11.53 6.09
N THR A 150 -6.59 -11.04 5.36
CA THR A 150 -7.93 -11.65 5.26
C THR A 150 -8.03 -12.86 4.33
N SER A 151 -6.93 -13.35 3.73
CA SER A 151 -6.82 -14.74 3.23
C SER A 151 -5.37 -15.20 3.08
N GLU A 152 -5.06 -16.43 3.50
CA GLU A 152 -3.82 -17.14 3.15
C GLU A 152 -3.68 -17.30 1.62
N PRO A 153 -2.45 -17.21 1.06
CA PRO A 153 -2.24 -17.62 -0.33
C PRO A 153 -2.49 -19.15 -0.45
N PRO A 154 -3.11 -19.63 -1.54
CA PRO A 154 -3.16 -21.07 -1.79
C PRO A 154 -1.73 -21.61 -1.93
N ALA A 155 -1.45 -22.72 -1.24
CA ALA A 155 -0.24 -23.51 -1.37
C ALA A 155 -0.01 -24.00 -2.81
#